data_AF-A0A161KCX2-F1
#
_entry.id   AF-A0A161KCX2-F1
#
_cell.length_a   1.000
_cell.length_b   1.000
_cell.length_c   1.000
_cell.angle_alpha   90.00
_cell.angle_beta   90.00
_cell.angle_gamma   90.00
#
_symmetry.space_group_name_H-M   'P 1'
#
loop_
_entity.id
_entity.type
_entity.pdbx_description
1 polymer ?
#
loop_
_entity_poly.entity_id
_entity_poly.type
_entity_poly.pdbx_seq_one_letter_code
_entity_poly.pdbx_strand_id
1 'polypeptide(L)'
;MANIVELNQMSNDKLEKKLEEAREELFNLRFQVASARLENTSRLRVVRREVAQVETVLHQRVLATEAAAAEPEIATRLKGKEWQSNARYVYEDSAWQVEFNEKGGKKLATAWVNLNKVQPKGRGAKAPQMVVRHELAR
;
A
#
# COMPACT_ATOMS: atom_id res chain seq x y z
N MET A 1 8.56 10.75 -13.84
CA MET A 1 7.31 10.17 -13.33
C MET A 1 7.51 8.68 -13.23
N ALA A 2 7.51 8.15 -12.01
CA ALA A 2 7.54 6.71 -11.79
C ALA A 2 6.24 6.07 -12.32
N ASN A 3 6.36 4.91 -12.94
CA ASN A 3 5.18 4.16 -13.38
C ASN A 3 4.52 3.51 -12.16
N ILE A 4 3.20 3.65 -12.01
CA ILE A 4 2.45 3.04 -10.91
C ILE A 4 2.65 1.52 -10.85
N VAL A 5 2.84 0.89 -12.01
CA VAL A 5 3.08 -0.55 -12.12
C VAL A 5 4.35 -0.95 -11.40
N GLU A 6 5.42 -0.16 -11.56
CA GLU A 6 6.71 -0.38 -10.93
C GLU A 6 6.61 -0.17 -9.41
N LEU A 7 5.94 0.91 -8.97
CA LEU A 7 5.77 1.20 -7.54
C LEU A 7 5.06 0.05 -6.80
N ASN A 8 4.01 -0.51 -7.41
CA ASN A 8 3.27 -1.63 -6.84
C ASN A 8 4.12 -2.89 -6.64
N GLN A 9 5.17 -3.08 -7.45
CA GLN A 9 6.05 -4.25 -7.41
C GLN A 9 7.27 -4.09 -6.48
N MET A 10 7.59 -2.85 -6.06
CA MET A 10 8.72 -2.57 -5.16
C MET A 10 8.47 -3.10 -3.73
N SER A 11 9.56 -3.38 -2.99
CA SER A 11 9.46 -3.67 -1.55
C SER A 11 9.09 -2.41 -0.75
N ASN A 12 8.61 -2.59 0.48
CA ASN A 12 8.31 -1.47 1.38
C ASN A 12 9.55 -0.57 1.58
N ASP A 13 10.71 -1.16 1.90
CA ASP A 13 11.95 -0.41 2.12
C ASP A 13 12.36 0.44 0.91
N LYS A 14 12.16 -0.09 -0.31
CA LYS A 14 12.45 0.65 -1.55
C LYS A 14 11.46 1.80 -1.76
N LEU A 15 10.19 1.60 -1.43
CA LEU A 15 9.18 2.66 -1.50
C LEU A 15 9.44 3.75 -0.47
N GLU A 16 9.81 3.39 0.76
CA GLU A 16 10.16 4.34 1.83
C GLU A 16 11.39 5.16 1.45
N LYS A 17 12.46 4.52 0.97
CA LYS A 17 13.64 5.22 0.48
C LYS A 17 13.31 6.19 -0.66
N LYS A 18 12.51 5.73 -1.63
CA LYS A 18 12.08 6.59 -2.75
C LYS A 18 11.21 7.75 -2.29
N LEU A 19 10.39 7.56 -1.26
CA LEU A 19 9.58 8.61 -0.65
C LEU A 19 10.46 9.67 0.02
N GLU A 20 11.49 9.24 0.75
CA GLU A 20 12.46 10.12 1.39
C GLU A 20 13.20 10.98 0.35
N GLU A 21 13.77 10.34 -0.67
CA GLU A 21 14.46 11.01 -1.78
C GLU A 21 13.55 12.03 -2.48
N ALA A 22 12.30 11.66 -2.78
CA ALA A 22 11.35 12.55 -3.44
C ALA A 22 10.92 13.73 -2.54
N ARG A 23 10.84 13.53 -1.22
CA ARG A 23 10.54 14.59 -0.26
C ARG A 23 11.70 15.56 -0.11
N GLU A 24 12.93 15.07 -0.08
CA GLU A 24 14.14 15.89 -0.06
C GLU A 24 14.23 16.74 -1.34
N GLU A 25 14.02 16.13 -2.51
CA GLU A 25 13.98 16.87 -3.77
C GLU A 25 12.89 17.94 -3.75
N LEU A 26 11.69 17.62 -3.27
CA LEU A 26 10.59 18.57 -3.17
C LEU A 26 10.93 19.75 -2.25
N PHE A 27 11.63 19.50 -1.14
CA PHE A 27 12.10 20.54 -0.22
C PHE A 27 13.09 21.47 -0.92
N ASN A 28 14.10 20.91 -1.59
CA ASN A 28 15.10 21.67 -2.35
C ASN A 28 14.45 22.51 -3.44
N LEU A 29 13.50 21.96 -4.20
CA LEU A 29 12.76 22.68 -5.23
C LEU A 29 11.94 23.84 -4.64
N ARG A 30 11.29 23.64 -3.49
CA ARG A 30 10.56 24.72 -2.80
C ARG A 30 11.48 25.86 -2.37
N PHE A 31 12.69 25.54 -1.91
CA PHE A 31 13.71 26.54 -1.57
C PHE A 31 14.18 27.31 -2.80
N GLN A 32 14.39 26.63 -3.94
CA GLN A 32 14.74 27.26 -5.21
C GLN A 32 13.62 28.18 -5.74
N VAL A 33 12.35 27.80 -5.55
CA VAL A 33 11.20 28.66 -5.86
C VAL A 33 11.23 29.93 -5.01
N ALA A 34 11.42 29.79 -3.69
CA ALA A 34 11.44 30.93 -2.76
C ALA A 34 12.59 31.91 -3.06
N SER A 35 13.71 31.40 -3.56
CA SER A 35 14.86 32.22 -3.98
C SER A 35 14.79 32.73 -5.42
N ALA A 36 13.70 32.45 -6.15
CA ALA A 36 13.49 32.83 -7.55
C ALA A 36 14.59 32.35 -8.52
N ARG A 37 15.24 31.21 -8.21
CA ARG A 37 16.32 30.60 -9.02
C ARG A 37 15.93 29.29 -9.70
N LEU A 38 14.66 28.90 -9.60
CA LEU A 38 14.20 27.65 -10.19
C LEU A 38 14.03 27.79 -11.72
N GLU A 39 14.88 27.10 -12.47
CA GLU A 39 14.79 27.07 -13.94
C GLU A 39 13.61 26.20 -14.42
N ASN A 40 13.42 25.03 -13.81
CA ASN A 40 12.38 24.07 -14.22
C ASN A 40 11.22 23.99 -13.23
N THR A 41 10.25 24.88 -13.38
CA THR A 41 9.03 24.92 -12.55
C THR A 41 8.14 23.69 -12.71
N SER A 42 8.20 23.01 -13.86
CA SER A 42 7.40 21.81 -14.13
C SER A 42 7.79 20.63 -13.23
N ARG A 43 9.08 20.55 -12.84
CA ARG A 43 9.61 19.50 -11.97
C ARG A 43 8.91 19.47 -10.62
N LEU A 44 8.55 20.63 -10.07
CA LEU A 44 7.80 20.72 -8.81
C LEU A 44 6.48 19.92 -8.86
N ARG A 45 5.72 20.03 -9.97
CA ARG A 45 4.47 19.27 -10.14
C ARG A 45 4.73 17.78 -10.25
N VAL A 46 5.80 17.39 -10.94
CA VAL A 46 6.19 16.00 -11.12
C VAL A 46 6.53 15.37 -9.78
N VAL A 47 7.43 15.98 -9.01
CA VAL A 47 7.88 15.44 -7.71
C VAL A 47 6.73 15.38 -6.71
N ARG A 48 5.84 16.39 -6.66
CA ARG A 48 4.62 16.34 -5.83
C ARG A 48 3.72 15.14 -6.16
N ARG A 49 3.58 14.81 -7.45
CA ARG A 49 2.82 13.63 -7.89
C ARG A 49 3.53 12.34 -7.53
N GLU A 50 4.86 12.29 -7.67
CA GLU A 50 5.66 11.11 -7.30
C GLU A 50 5.52 10.81 -5.80
N VAL A 51 5.62 11.82 -4.93
CA VAL A 51 5.35 11.68 -3.48
C VAL A 51 3.95 11.13 -3.24
N ALA A 52 2.92 11.75 -3.81
CA ALA A 52 1.54 11.32 -3.61
C ALA A 52 1.28 9.88 -4.11
N GLN A 53 1.88 9.48 -5.22
CA GLN A 53 1.77 8.12 -5.76
C GLN A 53 2.40 7.09 -4.82
N VAL A 54 3.61 7.36 -4.31
CA VAL A 54 4.30 6.45 -3.37
C VAL A 54 3.51 6.33 -2.07
N GLU A 55 3.06 7.46 -1.51
CA GLU A 55 2.20 7.46 -0.31
C GLU A 55 0.90 6.68 -0.53
N THR A 56 0.29 6.82 -1.71
CA THR A 56 -0.93 6.08 -2.05
C THR A 56 -0.68 4.57 -2.06
N VAL A 57 0.42 4.10 -2.66
CA VAL A 57 0.75 2.66 -2.70
C VAL A 57 1.02 2.13 -1.30
N LEU A 58 1.77 2.85 -0.47
CA LEU A 58 2.01 2.48 0.92
C LEU A 58 0.69 2.41 1.71
N HIS A 59 -0.19 3.39 1.53
CA HIS A 59 -1.48 3.41 2.19
C HIS A 59 -2.39 2.27 1.74
N GLN A 60 -2.42 1.96 0.44
CA GLN A 60 -3.16 0.80 -0.09
C GLN A 60 -2.66 -0.51 0.51
N ARG A 61 -1.34 -0.68 0.73
CA ARG A 61 -0.80 -1.85 1.43
C ARG A 61 -1.33 -1.97 2.86
N VAL A 62 -1.36 -0.86 3.59
CA VAL A 62 -1.91 -0.83 4.96
C VAL A 62 -3.39 -1.21 4.95
N LEU A 63 -4.20 -0.59 4.09
CA LEU A 63 -5.62 -0.90 3.96
C LEU A 63 -5.88 -2.36 3.57
N ALA A 64 -5.06 -2.92 2.68
CA ALA A 64 -5.15 -4.33 2.31
C ALA A 64 -4.85 -5.23 3.51
N THR A 65 -3.79 -4.93 4.27
CA THR A 65 -3.45 -5.69 5.48
C THR A 65 -4.53 -5.59 6.54
N GLU A 66 -5.10 -4.41 6.78
CA GLU A 66 -6.19 -4.21 7.74
C GLU A 66 -7.44 -4.98 7.33
N ALA A 67 -7.85 -4.88 6.06
CA ALA A 67 -8.99 -5.61 5.53
C ALA A 67 -8.78 -7.13 5.61
N ALA A 68 -7.57 -7.61 5.34
CA ALA A 68 -7.22 -9.03 5.47
C ALA A 68 -7.23 -9.49 6.94
N ALA A 69 -6.72 -8.68 7.86
CA ALA A 69 -6.68 -8.99 9.29
C ALA A 69 -8.07 -8.91 9.95
N ALA A 70 -9.00 -8.15 9.37
CA ALA A 70 -10.38 -8.04 9.84
C ALA A 70 -11.23 -9.29 9.51
N GLU A 71 -10.77 -10.17 8.62
CA GLU A 71 -11.46 -11.42 8.32
C GLU A 71 -11.47 -12.32 9.57
N PRO A 72 -12.65 -12.79 10.07
CA PRO A 72 -12.77 -13.46 11.35
C PRO A 72 -11.91 -14.73 11.47
N GLU A 73 -11.76 -15.50 10.39
CA GLU A 73 -10.93 -16.71 10.38
C GLU A 73 -9.44 -16.39 10.54
N ILE A 74 -8.97 -15.35 9.85
CA ILE A 74 -7.58 -14.88 9.95
C ILE A 74 -7.34 -14.25 11.32
N ALA A 75 -8.25 -13.40 11.79
CA ALA A 75 -8.17 -12.77 13.11
C ALA A 75 -8.01 -13.81 14.23
N THR A 76 -8.76 -14.91 14.15
CA THR A 76 -8.65 -16.04 15.10
C THR A 76 -7.26 -16.67 15.07
N ARG A 77 -6.67 -16.79 13.87
CA ARG A 77 -5.33 -17.36 13.68
C ARG A 77 -4.20 -16.44 14.14
N LEU A 78 -4.39 -15.13 14.00
CA LEU A 78 -3.42 -14.10 14.40
C LEU A 78 -3.48 -13.77 15.90
N LYS A 79 -4.59 -14.06 16.57
CA LYS A 79 -4.79 -13.73 17.98
C LYS A 79 -3.71 -14.35 18.87
N GLY A 80 -3.02 -13.50 19.63
CA GLY A 80 -1.99 -13.91 20.60
C GLY A 80 -0.62 -14.23 19.98
N LYS A 81 -0.38 -13.89 18.72
CA LYS A 81 0.90 -14.11 18.02
C LYS A 81 1.54 -12.80 17.57
N GLU A 82 2.87 -12.76 17.57
CA GLU A 82 3.63 -11.74 16.83
C GLU A 82 3.72 -12.16 15.35
N TRP A 83 3.12 -11.36 14.48
CA TRP A 83 3.10 -11.61 13.04
C TRP A 83 3.67 -10.43 12.26
N GLN A 84 4.20 -10.74 11.08
CA GLN A 84 4.63 -9.80 10.06
C GLN A 84 3.77 -10.01 8.80
N SER A 85 3.40 -8.91 8.14
CA SER A 85 2.61 -8.94 6.91
C SER A 85 3.45 -8.54 5.71
N ASN A 86 3.31 -9.25 4.60
CA ASN A 86 3.79 -8.82 3.29
C ASN A 86 2.59 -8.62 2.36
N ALA A 87 2.42 -7.40 1.84
CA ALA A 87 1.35 -7.06 0.90
C ALA A 87 1.94 -6.80 -0.49
N ARG A 88 1.51 -7.60 -1.47
CA ARG A 88 1.92 -7.48 -2.87
C ARG A 88 0.69 -7.40 -3.77
N TYR A 89 0.71 -6.48 -4.72
CA TYR A 89 -0.34 -6.44 -5.73
C TYR A 89 -0.14 -7.54 -6.79
N VAL A 90 -1.16 -8.37 -7.00
CA VAL A 90 -1.18 -9.42 -8.01
C VAL A 90 -2.08 -8.96 -9.16
N TYR A 91 -1.47 -8.74 -10.33
CA TYR A 91 -2.17 -8.19 -11.50
C TYR A 91 -3.16 -9.18 -12.12
N GLU A 92 -2.83 -10.47 -12.15
CA GLU A 92 -3.72 -11.53 -12.67
C GLU A 92 -5.05 -11.56 -11.91
N ASP A 93 -4.99 -11.43 -10.58
CA ASP A 93 -6.17 -11.41 -9.71
C ASP A 93 -6.77 -10.01 -9.52
N SER A 94 -6.09 -8.95 -10.00
CA SER A 94 -6.40 -7.54 -9.70
C SER A 94 -6.67 -7.29 -8.19
N ALA A 95 -5.87 -7.92 -7.34
CA ALA A 95 -6.05 -7.93 -5.89
C ALA A 95 -4.71 -7.82 -5.16
N TRP A 96 -4.76 -7.27 -3.95
CA TRP A 96 -3.64 -7.28 -3.01
C TRP A 96 -3.56 -8.63 -2.32
N GLN A 97 -2.51 -9.38 -2.61
CA GLN A 97 -2.17 -10.57 -1.84
C GLN A 97 -1.44 -10.15 -0.57
N VAL A 98 -2.05 -10.44 0.57
CA VAL A 98 -1.49 -10.20 1.91
C VAL A 98 -1.12 -11.54 2.51
N GLU A 99 0.16 -11.73 2.80
CA GLU A 99 0.67 -12.90 3.50
C GLU A 99 0.99 -12.53 4.95
N PHE A 100 0.48 -13.32 5.89
CA PHE A 100 0.80 -13.21 7.30
C PHE A 100 1.76 -14.32 7.70
N ASN A 101 2.91 -13.92 8.23
CA ASN A 101 3.97 -14.82 8.67
C ASN A 101 4.24 -14.61 10.17
N GLU A 102 4.51 -15.68 10.89
CA GLU A 102 5.03 -15.61 12.26
C GLU A 102 6.49 -15.12 12.22
N LYS A 103 6.99 -14.50 13.29
CA LYS A 103 8.37 -13.99 13.39
C LYS A 103 9.46 -15.03 13.08
N GLY A 104 9.14 -16.33 13.18
CA GLY A 104 9.99 -17.45 12.78
C GLY A 104 9.88 -17.89 11.31
N GLY A 105 9.19 -17.13 10.45
CA GLY A 105 9.04 -17.42 9.02
C GLY A 105 7.92 -18.43 8.68
N LYS A 106 7.20 -18.95 9.68
CA LYS A 106 6.07 -19.86 9.45
C LYS A 106 4.87 -19.07 8.91
N LYS A 107 4.39 -19.44 7.73
CA LYS A 107 3.18 -18.88 7.12
C LYS A 107 1.96 -19.20 7.98
N LEU A 108 1.14 -18.19 8.29
CA LEU A 108 -0.08 -18.32 9.11
C LEU A 108 -1.33 -18.29 8.22
N ALA A 109 -1.41 -17.31 7.32
CA ALA A 109 -2.53 -17.11 6.42
C ALA A 109 -2.12 -16.32 5.17
N THR A 110 -2.91 -16.43 4.11
CA THR A 110 -2.87 -15.56 2.93
C THR A 110 -4.26 -15.06 2.63
N ALA A 111 -4.41 -13.78 2.34
CA ALA A 111 -5.66 -13.19 1.89
C ALA A 111 -5.44 -12.47 0.56
N TRP A 112 -6.48 -12.44 -0.27
CA TRP A 112 -6.53 -11.62 -1.47
C TRP A 112 -7.60 -10.55 -1.25
N VAL A 113 -7.17 -9.30 -1.22
CA VAL A 113 -8.00 -8.14 -0.92
C VAL A 113 -8.15 -7.26 -2.15
N ASN A 114 -9.38 -7.09 -2.61
CA ASN A 114 -9.69 -6.16 -3.69
C ASN A 114 -10.16 -4.83 -3.10
N LEU A 115 -9.26 -3.84 -3.11
CA LEU A 115 -9.52 -2.47 -2.64
C LEU A 115 -10.35 -1.63 -3.62
N ASN A 116 -10.52 -2.09 -4.86
CA ASN A 116 -11.27 -1.36 -5.90
C ASN A 116 -12.78 -1.63 -5.83
N LYS A 117 -13.26 -2.40 -4.85
CA LYS A 117 -14.70 -2.62 -4.67
C LYS A 117 -15.37 -1.29 -4.31
N VAL A 118 -16.36 -0.91 -5.12
CA VAL A 118 -17.14 0.32 -4.94
C VAL A 118 -17.88 0.25 -3.60
N GLN A 119 -17.70 1.27 -2.76
CA GLN A 119 -18.46 1.43 -1.53
C GLN A 119 -19.96 1.56 -1.88
N PRO A 120 -20.83 0.72 -1.31
CA PRO A 120 -22.23 0.75 -1.67
C PRO A 120 -22.87 2.03 -1.15
N LYS A 121 -23.60 2.72 -2.02
CA LYS A 121 -24.25 4.00 -1.70
C LYS A 121 -25.63 3.75 -1.10
N GLY A 122 -25.93 4.37 0.04
CA GLY A 122 -27.25 4.32 0.68
C GLY A 122 -27.18 4.19 2.20
N ARG A 123 -28.19 4.70 2.91
CA ARG A 123 -28.30 4.54 4.37
C ARG A 123 -28.55 3.06 4.68
N GLY A 124 -27.66 2.44 5.46
CA GLY A 124 -27.75 1.02 5.82
C GLY A 124 -27.08 0.05 4.84
N ALA A 125 -26.35 0.55 3.84
CA ALA A 125 -25.56 -0.31 2.98
C ALA A 125 -24.42 -0.98 3.77
N LYS A 126 -24.34 -2.32 3.74
CA LYS A 126 -23.26 -3.07 4.39
C LYS A 126 -21.93 -2.74 3.72
N ALA A 127 -20.86 -2.58 4.50
CA ALA A 127 -19.52 -2.39 3.96
C ALA A 127 -19.19 -3.52 2.95
N PRO A 128 -18.52 -3.20 1.83
CA PRO A 128 -18.21 -4.19 0.82
C PRO A 128 -17.24 -5.22 1.41
N GLN A 129 -17.47 -6.51 1.15
CA GLN A 129 -16.50 -7.55 1.49
C GLN A 129 -15.24 -7.34 0.65
N MET A 130 -14.18 -6.79 1.25
CA MET A 130 -12.94 -6.45 0.54
C MET A 130 -12.07 -7.69 0.29
N VAL A 131 -12.14 -8.70 1.17
CA VAL A 131 -11.47 -9.99 1.01
C VAL A 131 -12.24 -10.81 -0.04
N VAL A 132 -11.56 -11.20 -1.11
CA VAL A 132 -12.11 -12.00 -2.21
C VAL A 132 -11.94 -13.49 -1.93
N ARG A 133 -10.79 -13.87 -1.37
CA ARG A 133 -10.47 -15.23 -0.91
C ARG A 133 -9.42 -15.17 0.19
N HIS A 134 -9.39 -16.17 1.06
CA HIS A 134 -8.31 -16.38 2.00
C HIS A 134 -7.97 -17.86 2.11
N GLU A 135 -6.71 -18.15 2.42
CA GLU A 135 -6.16 -19.47 2.64
C GLU A 135 -5.47 -19.50 4.01
N LEU A 136 -5.79 -20.50 4.81
CA LEU A 136 -5.14 -20.73 6.10
C LEU A 136 -4.02 -21.74 5.93
N ALA A 137 -2.87 -21.49 6.54
CA ALA A 137 -1.81 -22.48 6.57
C ALA A 137 -2.25 -23.70 7.40
N ARG A 138 -2.10 -24.89 6.80
CA ARG A 138 -2.39 -26.19 7.44
C ARG A 138 -1.53 -26.42 8.68
#